data_AF-A0A0H3U7W4-F1
#
_entry.id   AF-A0A0H3U7W4-F1
#
_cell.length_a   1.000
_cell.length_b   1.000
_cell.length_c   1.000
_cell.angle_alpha   90.00
_cell.angle_beta   90.00
_cell.angle_gamma   90.00
#
_symmetry.space_group_name_H-M   'P 1'
#
loop_
_entity.id
_entity.type
_entity.pdbx_description
1 polymer ?
#
loop_
_entity_poly.entity_id
_entity_poly.type
_entity_poly.pdbx_seq_one_letter_code
_entity_poly.pdbx_strand_id
1 'polypeptide(L)'
;MNIFGFQISRRPTKQEAIDAFSSGGFAGTRLGSRSKPMLLSTVYRCVDLISDSVGVLPLVIYKLDKDGFKTEAKDHPLYWLLNLAPNEFMDRMTLNKILVISALNRGNGYAYIERDPQTNHPTQLLYFPPKTWRWAGFRTSPDSSTCDIASSASTH
;
A
#
# COMPACT_ATOMS: atom_id res chain seq x y z
N MET A 1 -34.86 21.28 -31.84
CA MET A 1 -35.88 20.55 -32.62
C MET A 1 -35.72 19.07 -32.32
N ASN A 2 -36.82 18.36 -32.08
CA ASN A 2 -36.81 16.95 -31.70
C ASN A 2 -37.00 16.08 -32.95
N ILE A 3 -36.01 15.27 -33.32
CA ILE A 3 -36.07 14.29 -34.41
C ILE A 3 -35.47 12.98 -33.86
N PHE A 4 -36.23 11.88 -33.92
CA PHE A 4 -35.82 10.52 -33.57
C PHE A 4 -35.21 10.27 -32.19
N GLY A 5 -35.78 10.84 -31.12
CA GLY A 5 -35.43 10.47 -29.73
C GLY A 5 -34.00 10.81 -29.29
N PHE A 6 -33.18 11.34 -30.18
CA PHE A 6 -31.87 11.90 -29.87
C PHE A 6 -32.00 13.42 -29.71
N GLN A 7 -31.94 13.88 -28.47
CA GLN A 7 -31.85 15.31 -28.16
C GLN A 7 -30.50 15.84 -28.62
N ILE A 8 -30.45 16.43 -29.82
CA ILE A 8 -29.29 17.21 -30.27
C ILE A 8 -29.36 18.55 -29.54
N SER A 9 -28.70 18.59 -28.37
CA SER A 9 -28.49 19.83 -27.64
C SER A 9 -27.49 20.71 -28.40
N ARG A 10 -27.74 22.02 -28.41
CA ARG A 10 -26.87 23.00 -29.08
C ARG A 10 -25.49 22.97 -28.43
N ARG A 11 -24.42 23.09 -29.23
CA ARG A 11 -23.06 23.26 -28.66
C ARG A 11 -23.05 24.56 -27.84
N PRO A 12 -22.64 24.53 -26.56
CA PRO A 12 -22.58 25.74 -25.75
C PRO A 12 -21.57 26.72 -26.34
N THR A 13 -21.90 28.01 -26.29
CA THR A 13 -20.97 29.06 -26.72
C THR A 13 -19.79 29.15 -25.74
N LYS A 14 -18.64 29.67 -26.20
CA LYS A 14 -17.39 29.68 -25.42
C LYS A 14 -17.57 30.36 -24.05
N GLN A 15 -18.43 31.37 -23.97
CA GLN A 15 -18.79 32.06 -22.72
C GLN A 15 -19.64 31.18 -21.79
N GLU A 16 -20.66 30.47 -22.29
CA GLU A 16 -21.48 29.56 -21.48
C GLU A 16 -20.69 28.35 -20.94
N ALA A 17 -19.65 27.92 -21.67
CA ALA A 17 -18.74 26.87 -21.21
C ALA A 17 -17.80 27.34 -20.08
N ILE A 18 -17.37 28.60 -20.13
CA ILE A 18 -16.59 29.24 -19.06
C ILE A 18 -17.48 29.50 -17.85
N ASP A 19 -18.74 29.88 -18.08
CA ASP A 19 -19.72 30.05 -17.01
C ASP A 19 -20.13 28.71 -16.39
N ALA A 20 -20.26 27.62 -17.13
CA ALA A 20 -20.45 26.28 -16.53
C ALA A 20 -19.24 25.84 -15.67
N PHE A 21 -18.04 26.29 -16.02
CA PHE A 21 -16.83 26.08 -15.22
C PHE A 21 -16.81 26.99 -13.97
N SER A 22 -17.30 28.23 -14.07
CA SER A 22 -17.31 29.21 -12.98
C SER A 22 -18.53 29.09 -12.05
N SER A 23 -19.67 28.60 -12.56
CA SER A 23 -20.98 28.49 -11.91
C SER A 23 -21.31 27.06 -11.48
N GLY A 24 -20.33 26.33 -10.93
CA GLY A 24 -20.60 25.12 -10.13
C GLY A 24 -20.22 23.77 -10.75
N GLY A 25 -19.49 23.72 -11.87
CA GLY A 25 -18.96 22.46 -12.44
C GLY A 25 -17.88 21.75 -11.60
N PHE A 26 -17.33 22.44 -10.60
CA PHE A 26 -16.50 21.85 -9.55
C PHE A 26 -17.07 22.23 -8.17
N ALA A 27 -18.38 22.03 -7.97
CA ALA A 27 -18.88 21.88 -6.60
C ALA A 27 -18.10 20.72 -5.99
N GLY A 28 -17.14 21.07 -5.13
CA GLY A 28 -16.14 20.17 -4.57
C GLY A 28 -16.79 18.90 -4.08
N THR A 29 -16.78 17.88 -4.95
CA THR A 29 -17.06 16.53 -4.54
C THR A 29 -15.91 16.26 -3.60
N ARG A 30 -16.16 16.46 -2.30
CA ARG A 30 -15.27 16.05 -1.25
C ARG A 30 -14.96 14.60 -1.63
N LEU A 31 -13.74 14.36 -2.09
CA LEU A 31 -13.20 13.03 -2.29
C LEU A 31 -13.02 12.40 -0.90
N GLY A 32 -14.06 12.41 -0.07
CA GLY A 32 -14.06 11.87 1.28
C GLY A 32 -14.02 10.35 1.28
N SER A 33 -14.17 9.73 0.10
CA SER A 33 -13.95 8.30 -0.08
C SER A 33 -12.60 8.06 -0.76
N ARG A 34 -11.70 7.37 -0.05
CA ARG A 34 -10.33 7.03 -0.50
C ARG A 34 -10.27 6.17 -1.76
N SER A 35 -11.38 5.54 -2.18
CA SER A 35 -11.45 4.73 -3.39
C SER A 35 -11.71 5.54 -4.67
N LYS A 36 -12.27 6.76 -4.55
CA LYS A 36 -12.60 7.60 -5.72
C LYS A 36 -11.38 8.16 -6.46
N PRO A 37 -10.28 8.59 -5.79
CA PRO A 37 -9.12 9.15 -6.48
C PRO A 37 -8.45 8.19 -7.47
N MET A 38 -8.47 6.88 -7.22
CA MET A 38 -7.87 5.88 -8.12
C MET A 38 -8.62 5.71 -9.45
N LEU A 39 -9.84 6.25 -9.58
CA LEU A 39 -10.56 6.28 -10.85
C LEU A 39 -9.95 7.27 -11.85
N LEU A 40 -9.16 8.23 -11.37
CA LEU A 40 -8.44 9.17 -12.22
C LEU A 40 -7.13 8.52 -12.73
N SER A 41 -6.99 8.42 -14.04
CA SER A 41 -5.82 7.81 -14.70
C SER A 41 -4.49 8.43 -14.27
N THR A 42 -4.46 9.76 -14.08
CA THR A 42 -3.27 10.47 -13.59
C THR A 42 -2.86 10.00 -12.20
N VAL A 43 -3.81 9.85 -11.27
CA VAL A 43 -3.53 9.39 -9.90
C VAL A 43 -3.07 7.94 -9.92
N TYR A 44 -3.75 7.09 -10.71
CA TYR A 44 -3.35 5.69 -10.89
C TYR A 44 -1.89 5.60 -11.37
N ARG A 45 -1.53 6.36 -12.41
CA ARG A 45 -0.17 6.34 -12.96
C ARG A 45 0.89 6.86 -11.98
N CYS A 46 0.58 7.91 -11.21
CA CYS A 46 1.52 8.42 -10.21
C CYS A 46 1.76 7.41 -9.08
N VAL A 47 0.69 6.80 -8.55
CA VAL A 47 0.81 5.77 -7.51
C VAL A 47 1.60 4.57 -8.01
N ASP A 48 1.30 4.12 -9.24
CA ASP A 48 2.00 3.01 -9.88
C ASP A 48 3.50 3.30 -10.06
N LEU A 49 3.84 4.48 -10.59
CA LEU A 49 5.23 4.89 -10.81
C LEU A 49 6.05 4.96 -9.50
N ILE A 50 5.49 5.55 -8.45
CA ILE A 50 6.17 5.61 -7.14
C ILE A 50 6.36 4.20 -6.58
N SER A 51 5.32 3.38 -6.66
CA SER A 51 5.31 2.05 -6.05
C SER A 51 6.24 1.08 -6.79
N ASP A 52 6.35 1.19 -8.12
CA ASP A 52 7.31 0.43 -8.93
C ASP A 52 8.75 0.86 -8.66
N SER A 53 8.97 2.18 -8.54
CA SER A 53 10.30 2.73 -8.21
C SER A 53 10.80 2.26 -6.85
N VAL A 54 9.90 2.09 -5.87
CA VAL A 54 10.26 1.53 -4.57
C VAL A 54 10.36 0.00 -4.61
N GLY A 55 9.51 -0.66 -5.41
CA GLY A 55 9.51 -2.12 -5.56
C GLY A 55 10.89 -2.63 -6.00
N VAL A 56 11.51 -1.98 -6.98
CA VAL A 56 12.80 -2.39 -7.59
C VAL A 56 13.98 -2.38 -6.62
N LEU A 57 13.91 -1.60 -5.53
CA LEU A 57 15.03 -1.40 -4.61
C LEU A 57 15.37 -2.70 -3.88
N PRO A 58 16.59 -3.26 -4.02
CA PRO A 58 16.99 -4.47 -3.30
C PRO A 58 17.10 -4.19 -1.79
N LEU A 59 16.58 -5.12 -0.98
CA LEU A 59 16.68 -5.06 0.48
C LEU A 59 17.80 -6.01 0.93
N VAL A 60 19.04 -5.54 0.79
CA VAL A 60 20.23 -6.34 1.11
C VAL A 60 20.53 -6.22 2.59
N ILE A 61 20.76 -7.37 3.24
CA ILE A 61 21.15 -7.45 4.65
C ILE A 61 22.67 -7.45 4.73
N TYR A 62 23.20 -6.61 5.60
CA TYR A 62 24.64 -6.53 5.88
C TYR A 62 24.92 -6.97 7.31
N LYS A 63 25.97 -7.76 7.48
CA LYS A 63 26.57 -8.07 8.78
C LYS A 63 27.78 -7.16 8.98
N LEU A 64 27.85 -6.54 10.15
CA LEU A 64 29.02 -5.80 10.60
C LEU A 64 29.96 -6.79 11.30
N ASP A 65 31.19 -6.88 10.81
CA ASP A 65 32.23 -7.65 11.49
C ASP A 65 32.81 -6.85 12.67
N LYS A 66 33.56 -7.54 13.55
CA LYS A 66 34.19 -6.92 14.73
C LYS A 66 35.14 -5.78 14.36
N ASP A 67 35.74 -5.85 13.18
CA ASP A 67 36.67 -4.84 12.65
C ASP A 67 35.95 -3.73 11.85
N GLY A 68 34.60 -3.74 11.82
CA GLY A 68 33.79 -2.68 11.20
C GLY A 68 33.52 -2.86 9.70
N PHE A 69 34.00 -3.94 9.09
CA PHE A 69 33.70 -4.25 7.68
C PHE A 69 32.23 -4.69 7.51
N LYS A 70 31.61 -4.23 6.42
CA LYS A 70 30.24 -4.61 6.04
C LYS A 70 30.30 -5.72 4.99
N THR A 71 29.79 -6.88 5.35
CA THR A 71 29.69 -8.03 4.44
C THR A 71 28.22 -8.37 4.23
N GLU A 72 27.83 -8.67 2.99
CA GLU A 72 26.47 -9.12 2.69
C GLU A 72 26.16 -10.44 3.39
N ALA A 73 25.09 -10.48 4.18
CA ALA A 73 24.69 -11.63 4.97
C ALA A 73 23.78 -12.57 4.16
N LYS A 74 24.35 -13.27 3.18
CA LYS A 74 23.59 -14.21 2.31
C LYS A 74 23.11 -15.47 3.03
N ASP A 75 23.81 -15.87 4.09
CA ASP A 75 23.47 -17.07 4.88
C ASP A 75 22.31 -16.83 5.87
N HIS A 76 21.86 -15.59 6.04
CA HIS A 76 20.81 -15.28 6.99
C HIS A 76 19.43 -15.66 6.42
N PRO A 77 18.52 -16.31 7.17
CA PRO A 77 17.20 -16.74 6.65
C PRO A 77 16.36 -15.58 6.09
N LEU A 78 16.47 -14.39 6.70
CA LEU A 78 15.84 -13.15 6.18
C LEU A 78 16.33 -12.74 4.79
N TYR A 79 17.53 -13.14 4.35
CA TYR A 79 18.06 -12.76 3.04
C TYR A 79 17.16 -13.33 1.93
N TRP A 80 16.79 -14.60 2.04
CA TRP A 80 15.86 -15.23 1.10
C TRP A 80 14.49 -14.54 1.13
N LEU A 81 13.95 -14.30 2.32
CA LEU A 81 12.61 -13.73 2.52
C LEU A 81 12.49 -12.30 1.99
N LEU A 82 13.53 -11.48 2.23
CA LEU A 82 13.53 -10.07 1.85
C LEU A 82 14.08 -9.80 0.47
N ASN A 83 14.88 -10.69 -0.13
CA ASN A 83 15.55 -10.45 -1.42
C ASN A 83 15.03 -11.33 -2.57
N LEU A 84 14.42 -12.48 -2.27
CA LEU A 84 13.89 -13.41 -3.27
C LEU A 84 12.36 -13.37 -3.30
N ALA A 85 11.70 -14.12 -2.42
CA ALA A 85 10.25 -14.28 -2.42
C ALA A 85 9.75 -14.28 -0.96
N PRO A 86 8.91 -13.30 -0.57
CA PRO A 86 8.38 -13.20 0.79
C PRO A 86 7.35 -14.28 1.13
N ASN A 87 6.67 -14.84 0.13
CA ASN A 87 5.75 -15.97 0.23
C ASN A 87 5.62 -16.63 -1.15
N GLU A 88 4.94 -17.77 -1.23
CA GLU A 88 4.76 -18.52 -2.48
C GLU A 88 3.84 -17.84 -3.50
N PHE A 89 3.01 -16.89 -3.04
CA PHE A 89 1.99 -16.23 -3.86
C PHE A 89 2.47 -14.96 -4.53
N MET A 90 3.52 -14.31 -4.01
CA MET A 90 3.98 -13.01 -4.48
C MET A 90 5.49 -12.87 -4.42
N ASP A 91 6.03 -12.17 -5.41
CA ASP A 91 7.43 -11.77 -5.43
C ASP A 91 7.69 -10.62 -4.45
N ARG A 92 8.96 -10.45 -4.06
CA ARG A 92 9.42 -9.34 -3.22
C ARG A 92 9.00 -7.98 -3.77
N MET A 93 9.15 -7.79 -5.07
CA MET A 93 8.79 -6.56 -5.77
C MET A 93 7.32 -6.24 -5.56
N THR A 94 6.47 -7.26 -5.70
CA THR A 94 5.02 -7.14 -5.57
C THR A 94 4.64 -6.81 -4.12
N LEU A 95 5.25 -7.46 -3.12
CA LEU A 95 4.99 -7.14 -1.71
C LEU A 95 5.33 -5.68 -1.40
N ASN A 96 6.52 -5.22 -1.78
CA ASN A 96 6.97 -3.84 -1.57
C ASN A 96 6.05 -2.84 -2.29
N LYS A 97 5.68 -3.13 -3.55
CA LYS A 97 4.74 -2.33 -4.32
C LYS A 97 3.40 -2.20 -3.59
N ILE A 98 2.82 -3.32 -3.13
CA ILE A 98 1.52 -3.33 -2.45
C ILE A 98 1.58 -2.56 -1.12
N LEU A 99 2.67 -2.69 -0.35
CA LEU A 99 2.87 -1.94 0.89
C LEU A 99 2.88 -0.43 0.65
N VAL A 100 3.59 0.03 -0.39
CA VAL A 100 3.64 1.45 -0.77
C VAL A 100 2.29 1.94 -1.29
N ILE A 101 1.61 1.17 -2.15
CA ILE A 101 0.25 1.49 -2.61
C ILE A 101 -0.70 1.64 -1.43
N SER A 102 -0.62 0.74 -0.45
CA SER A 102 -1.44 0.79 0.77
C SER A 102 -1.13 2.05 1.58
N ALA A 103 0.15 2.39 1.75
CA ALA A 103 0.58 3.59 2.46
C ALA A 103 0.10 4.87 1.76
N LEU A 104 0.25 4.98 0.44
CA LEU A 104 -0.19 6.16 -0.34
C LEU A 104 -1.71 6.35 -0.29
N ASN A 105 -2.48 5.27 -0.44
CA ASN A 105 -3.94 5.35 -0.49
C ASN A 105 -4.59 5.49 0.89
N ARG A 106 -4.05 4.80 1.90
CA ARG A 106 -4.70 4.65 3.22
C ARG A 106 -3.92 5.28 4.37
N GLY A 107 -2.69 5.71 4.13
CA GLY A 107 -1.79 6.28 5.13
C GLY A 107 -0.89 5.25 5.81
N ASN A 108 -1.21 3.95 5.71
CA ASN A 108 -0.45 2.86 6.31
C ASN A 108 -0.38 1.64 5.37
N GLY A 109 0.72 0.91 5.44
CA GLY A 109 0.91 -0.37 4.78
C GLY A 109 1.51 -1.35 5.78
N TYR A 110 0.99 -2.56 5.84
CA TYR A 110 1.39 -3.52 6.84
C TYR A 110 1.55 -4.92 6.27
N ALA A 111 2.52 -5.64 6.83
CA ALA A 111 2.75 -7.05 6.56
C ALA A 111 2.74 -7.82 7.88
N TYR A 112 2.04 -8.95 7.89
CA TYR A 112 2.12 -9.92 8.96
C TYR A 112 3.36 -10.78 8.76
N ILE A 113 4.12 -10.97 9.84
CA ILE A 113 5.32 -11.79 9.85
C ILE A 113 4.94 -13.11 10.51
N GLU A 114 4.90 -14.18 9.73
CA GLU A 114 4.76 -15.51 10.28
C GLU A 114 6.13 -16.04 10.66
N ARG A 115 6.22 -16.58 11.87
CA ARG A 115 7.45 -17.12 12.42
C ARG A 115 7.22 -18.58 12.78
N ASP A 116 8.24 -19.39 12.56
CA ASP A 116 8.25 -20.77 13.01
C ASP A 116 8.17 -20.80 14.56
N PRO A 117 7.20 -21.50 15.16
CA PRO A 117 7.04 -21.57 16.61
C PRO A 117 8.23 -22.20 17.35
N GLN A 118 9.05 -23.02 16.69
CA GLN A 118 10.20 -23.66 17.35
C GLN A 118 11.47 -22.82 17.27
N THR A 119 11.77 -22.27 16.10
CA THR A 119 13.02 -21.55 15.85
C THR A 119 12.87 -20.03 15.97
N ASN A 120 11.64 -19.51 16.03
CA ASN A 120 11.28 -18.09 15.99
C ASN A 120 11.87 -17.35 14.78
N HIS A 121 12.28 -18.08 13.75
CA HIS A 121 12.75 -17.50 12.50
C HIS A 121 11.55 -17.09 11.64
N PRO A 122 11.62 -15.94 10.94
CA PRO A 122 10.56 -15.49 10.06
C PRO A 122 10.51 -16.39 8.82
N THR A 123 9.36 -17.03 8.60
CA THR A 123 9.12 -17.98 7.53
C THR A 123 8.50 -17.30 6.31
N GLN A 124 7.52 -16.43 6.53
CA GLN A 124 6.82 -15.74 5.45
C GLN A 124 6.32 -14.34 5.85
N LEU A 125 6.16 -13.48 4.84
CA LEU A 125 5.56 -12.15 4.96
C LEU A 125 4.27 -12.09 4.16
N LEU A 126 3.16 -11.77 4.83
CA LEU A 126 1.83 -11.71 4.24
C LEU A 126 1.31 -10.26 4.27
N TYR A 127 0.90 -9.72 3.12
CA TYR A 127 0.28 -8.38 3.09
C TYR A 127 -1.05 -8.38 3.85
N PHE A 128 -1.26 -7.37 4.69
CA PHE A 128 -2.49 -7.23 5.47
C PHE A 128 -3.16 -5.87 5.23
N PRO A 129 -4.42 -5.83 4.75
CA PRO A 129 -5.08 -4.58 4.38
C PRO A 129 -5.43 -3.72 5.62
N PRO A 130 -5.11 -2.42 5.67
CA PRO A 130 -5.25 -1.59 6.88
C PRO A 130 -6.68 -1.25 7.30
N LYS A 131 -7.72 -1.65 6.55
CA LYS A 131 -9.12 -1.36 6.93
C LYS A 131 -9.65 -2.35 7.98
N THR A 132 -9.13 -3.57 7.98
CA THR A 132 -9.66 -4.67 8.80
C THR A 132 -9.18 -4.61 10.25
N TRP A 133 -8.12 -3.87 10.53
CA TRP A 133 -7.47 -3.91 11.83
C TRP A 133 -7.24 -2.51 12.37
N ARG A 134 -7.51 -2.38 13.66
CA ARG A 134 -7.13 -1.23 14.45
C ARG A 134 -6.04 -1.68 15.41
N TRP A 135 -4.96 -0.92 15.48
CA TRP A 135 -3.92 -1.14 16.48
C TRP A 135 -4.55 -0.95 17.88
N ALA A 136 -4.53 -2.00 18.70
CA ALA A 136 -5.18 -2.02 20.01
C ALA A 136 -4.19 -1.83 21.18
N GLY A 137 -2.95 -1.44 20.90
CA GLY A 137 -1.89 -1.27 21.92
C GLY A 137 -0.88 -2.41 21.92
N PHE A 138 0.18 -2.26 22.73
CA PHE A 138 1.04 -3.37 23.12
C PHE A 138 0.37 -4.12 24.27
N ARG A 139 0.11 -5.42 24.12
CA ARG A 139 -0.10 -6.28 25.28
C ARG A 139 1.25 -6.91 25.60
N THR A 140 1.84 -6.51 26.72
CA THR A 140 2.94 -7.28 27.31
C THR A 140 2.33 -8.56 27.87
N SER A 141 2.64 -9.70 27.25
CA SER A 141 2.34 -10.98 27.88
C SER A 141 3.17 -11.12 29.17
N PRO A 142 2.66 -11.75 30.25
CA PRO A 142 3.40 -11.87 31.52
C PRO A 142 4.76 -12.61 31.40
N ASP A 143 4.96 -13.36 30.33
CA ASP A 143 6.20 -14.01 29.89
C ASP A 143 7.00 -13.07 28.96
N SER A 144 7.97 -12.39 29.56
CA SER A 144 8.64 -11.17 29.10
C SER A 144 9.60 -11.27 27.88
N SER A 145 9.31 -12.09 26.87
CA SER A 145 10.17 -12.17 25.66
C SER A 145 9.46 -11.92 24.32
N THR A 146 8.12 -11.90 24.31
CA THR A 146 7.33 -11.66 23.10
C THR A 146 6.41 -10.46 23.27
N CYS A 147 6.72 -9.38 22.55
CA CYS A 147 5.79 -8.28 22.35
C CYS A 147 4.76 -8.70 21.30
N ASP A 148 3.64 -9.27 21.73
CA ASP A 148 2.55 -9.59 20.82
C ASP A 148 1.79 -8.32 20.42
N ILE A 149 1.64 -8.12 19.11
CA ILE A 149 0.82 -7.04 18.57
C ILE A 149 -0.64 -7.42 18.83
N ALA A 150 -1.27 -6.77 19.82
CA ALA A 150 -2.71 -6.85 19.99
C ALA A 150 -3.37 -6.14 18.79
N SER A 151 -3.80 -6.91 17.80
CA SER A 151 -4.72 -6.43 16.77
C SER A 151 -6.13 -6.83 17.17
N SER A 152 -7.05 -5.86 17.23
CA SER A 152 -8.47 -6.17 17.24
C SER A 152 -8.97 -6.09 15.80
N ALA A 153 -9.57 -7.18 15.33
CA ALA A 153 -10.35 -7.13 14.10
C ALA A 153 -11.50 -6.14 14.35
N SER A 154 -11.61 -5.13 13.49
CA SER A 154 -12.73 -4.20 13.50
C SER A 154 -13.97 -4.95 13.03
N THR A 155 -14.68 -5.62 13.93
CA THR A 155 -16.03 -6.13 13.65
C THR A 155 -16.90 -4.92 13.32
N HIS A 156 -17.39 -4.87 12.08
CA HIS A 156 -18.40 -3.90 11.67
C HIS A 156 -19.72 -4.18 12.39
#